data_AF-A0A2P4S9F2-F1
#
_entry.id   AF-A0A2P4S9F2-F1
#
_cell.length_a   1.000
_cell.length_b   1.000
_cell.length_c   1.000
_cell.angle_alpha   90.00
_cell.angle_beta   90.00
_cell.angle_gamma   90.00
#
_symmetry.space_group_name_H-M   'P 1'
#
loop_
_entity.id
_entity.type
_entity.pdbx_description
1 polymer ?
#
loop_
_entity_poly.entity_id
_entity_poly.type
_entity_poly.pdbx_seq_one_letter_code
_entity_poly.pdbx_strand_id
1 'polypeptide(L)'
;MPKGWEEGMMGMKKGGRRYLIIPPAWAYGTQGVAGRVPPDSTLVFEVEVRRVKLVKEGSGSDGQSVSSRDSLAPSPVPNSDGFSADPVLLPPSTIPPKPGEPAVRAKSNSISEQLA
;
A
#
# COMPACT_ATOMS: atom_id res chain seq x y z
N MET A 1 -21.53 -5.48 13.21
CA MET A 1 -21.46 -4.34 12.26
C MET A 1 -21.19 -4.90 10.87
N PRO A 2 -21.73 -4.30 9.79
CA PRO A 2 -21.43 -4.69 8.41
C PRO A 2 -19.92 -4.71 8.13
N LYS A 3 -19.41 -5.72 7.44
CA LYS A 3 -17.99 -5.77 7.02
C LYS A 3 -17.64 -4.58 6.12
N GLY A 4 -18.55 -4.21 5.21
CA GLY A 4 -18.35 -3.06 4.33
C GLY A 4 -18.28 -1.71 5.07
N TRP A 5 -18.79 -1.64 6.31
CA TRP A 5 -18.66 -0.44 7.14
C TRP A 5 -17.22 -0.28 7.64
N GLU A 6 -16.59 -1.36 8.12
CA GLU A 6 -15.22 -1.33 8.62
C GLU A 6 -14.24 -0.95 7.50
N GLU A 7 -14.32 -1.61 6.36
CA GLU A 7 -13.50 -1.31 5.17
C GLU A 7 -13.76 0.10 4.63
N GLY A 8 -15.03 0.50 4.56
CA GLY A 8 -15.42 1.83 4.08
C GLY A 8 -14.93 2.96 4.98
N MET A 9 -14.73 2.71 6.27
CA MET A 9 -14.23 3.67 7.25
C MET A 9 -12.70 3.71 7.35
N MET A 10 -12.02 2.67 6.85
CA MET A 10 -10.57 2.57 6.91
C MET A 10 -9.89 3.79 6.28
N GLY A 11 -8.86 4.30 6.95
CA GLY A 11 -8.07 5.44 6.49
C GLY A 11 -8.80 6.79 6.46
N MET A 12 -10.05 6.89 6.90
CA MET A 12 -10.75 8.17 6.99
C MET A 12 -10.08 9.08 8.03
N LYS A 13 -9.97 10.37 7.68
CA LYS A 13 -9.44 11.42 8.56
C LYS A 13 -10.57 12.28 9.10
N LYS A 14 -10.32 13.00 10.21
CA LYS A 14 -11.26 14.00 10.74
C LYS A 14 -11.69 14.98 9.64
N GLY A 15 -12.99 15.23 9.54
CA GLY A 15 -13.63 16.06 8.52
C GLY A 15 -13.90 15.33 7.19
N GLY A 16 -13.40 14.11 7.00
CA GLY A 16 -13.64 13.33 5.80
C GLY A 16 -15.11 12.92 5.66
N ARG A 17 -15.66 13.05 4.45
CA ARG A 17 -17.02 12.65 4.07
C ARG A 17 -16.99 11.66 2.91
N ARG A 18 -17.86 10.64 2.92
CA ARG A 18 -18.04 9.72 1.78
C ARG A 18 -19.39 9.03 1.81
N TYR A 19 -19.80 8.55 0.64
CA TYR A 19 -20.91 7.61 0.51
C TYR A 19 -20.39 6.18 0.53
N LEU A 20 -20.99 5.34 1.36
CA LEU A 20 -20.74 3.90 1.38
C LEU A 20 -21.96 3.18 0.82
N ILE A 21 -21.77 2.49 -0.31
CA ILE A 21 -22.77 1.59 -0.90
C ILE A 21 -22.29 0.17 -0.61
N ILE A 22 -23.00 -0.52 0.29
CA ILE A 22 -22.59 -1.81 0.82
C ILE A 22 -23.60 -2.87 0.34
N PRO A 23 -23.23 -3.74 -0.62
CA PRO A 23 -24.07 -4.84 -1.06
C PRO A 23 -24.39 -5.82 0.08
N PRO A 24 -25.44 -6.64 -0.05
CA PRO A 24 -25.91 -7.53 1.01
C PRO A 24 -24.85 -8.48 1.55
N ALA A 25 -23.99 -9.00 0.67
CA ALA A 25 -22.89 -9.90 1.00
C ALA A 25 -21.87 -9.29 2.00
N TRP A 26 -21.78 -7.96 2.05
CA TRP A 26 -20.89 -7.22 2.95
C TRP A 26 -21.68 -6.46 4.04
N ALA A 27 -23.00 -6.62 4.06
CA ALA A 27 -23.95 -6.03 4.98
C ALA A 27 -24.52 -7.09 5.95
N TYR A 28 -25.84 -7.28 5.95
CA TYR A 28 -26.55 -8.21 6.84
C TYR A 28 -27.01 -9.50 6.13
N GLY A 29 -26.66 -9.69 4.85
CA GLY A 29 -26.99 -10.87 4.07
C GLY A 29 -28.49 -11.20 4.04
N THR A 30 -28.78 -12.50 3.93
CA THR A 30 -30.16 -13.04 3.87
C THR A 30 -30.91 -12.96 5.19
N GLN A 31 -30.22 -12.71 6.31
CA GLN A 31 -30.86 -12.64 7.62
C GLN A 31 -31.43 -11.24 7.91
N GLY A 32 -30.80 -10.19 7.37
CA GLY A 32 -31.18 -8.81 7.65
C GLY A 32 -31.08 -8.45 9.14
N VAL A 33 -31.88 -7.48 9.56
CA VAL A 33 -32.08 -7.08 10.96
C VAL A 33 -33.57 -6.93 11.20
N ALA A 34 -34.13 -7.80 12.05
CA ALA A 34 -35.55 -7.81 12.35
C ALA A 34 -36.09 -6.41 12.69
N GLY A 35 -37.11 -5.97 11.96
CA GLY A 35 -37.78 -4.67 12.16
C GLY A 35 -36.97 -3.44 11.73
N ARG A 36 -35.78 -3.58 11.12
CA ARG A 36 -34.97 -2.45 10.65
C ARG A 36 -34.42 -2.58 9.24
N VAL A 37 -33.87 -3.75 8.90
CA VAL A 37 -33.22 -3.99 7.61
C VAL A 37 -33.75 -5.29 7.04
N PRO A 38 -34.43 -5.28 5.88
CA PRO A 38 -34.87 -6.51 5.24
C PRO A 38 -33.69 -7.42 4.85
N PRO A 39 -33.93 -8.73 4.69
CA PRO A 39 -33.02 -9.63 3.96
C PRO A 39 -32.54 -9.03 2.63
N ASP A 40 -31.31 -9.35 2.25
CA ASP A 40 -30.73 -9.06 0.94
C ASP A 40 -30.75 -7.57 0.53
N SER A 41 -30.74 -6.68 1.52
CA SER A 41 -30.76 -5.24 1.29
C SER A 41 -29.36 -4.65 1.08
N THR A 42 -29.23 -3.77 0.09
CA THR A 42 -28.05 -2.91 -0.07
C THR A 42 -28.17 -1.71 0.85
N LEU A 43 -27.12 -1.42 1.61
CA LEU A 43 -27.09 -0.27 2.51
C LEU A 43 -26.40 0.90 1.84
N VAL A 44 -26.96 2.10 1.98
CA VAL A 44 -26.36 3.34 1.51
C VAL A 44 -26.23 4.28 2.70
N PHE A 45 -24.99 4.69 2.99
CA PHE A 45 -24.68 5.59 4.09
C PHE A 45 -23.95 6.83 3.59
N GLU A 46 -24.35 8.01 4.07
CA GLU A 46 -23.50 9.19 4.05
C GLU A 46 -22.76 9.27 5.38
N VAL A 47 -21.43 9.28 5.34
CA VAL A 47 -20.61 9.23 6.54
C VAL A 47 -19.71 10.44 6.64
N GLU A 48 -19.60 11.01 7.84
CA GLU A 48 -18.67 12.08 8.18
C GLU A 48 -17.90 11.79 9.47
N VAL A 49 -16.57 11.89 9.42
CA VAL A 49 -15.73 11.67 10.61
C VAL A 49 -15.58 12.96 11.41
N ARG A 50 -16.13 12.98 12.62
CA ARG A 50 -16.09 14.16 13.50
C ARG A 50 -14.85 14.22 14.40
N ARG A 51 -14.34 13.06 14.83
CA ARG A 51 -13.16 12.92 15.71
C ARG A 51 -12.46 11.61 15.40
N VAL A 52 -11.13 11.62 15.48
CA VAL A 52 -10.30 10.40 15.45
C VAL A 52 -9.43 10.42 16.71
N LYS A 53 -9.45 9.33 17.49
CA LYS A 53 -8.55 9.14 18.63
C LYS A 53 -7.48 8.13 18.21
N LEU A 54 -6.26 8.61 18.01
CA LEU A 54 -5.11 7.74 17.80
C LEU A 54 -4.66 7.25 19.16
N VAL A 55 -4.71 5.94 19.39
CA VAL A 55 -4.08 5.34 20.56
C VAL A 55 -2.60 5.20 20.21
N LYS A 56 -1.76 6.02 20.84
CA LYS A 56 -0.31 5.87 20.79
C LYS A 56 0.04 4.71 21.72
N GLU A 57 0.11 3.50 21.18
CA GLU A 57 0.77 2.38 21.88
C GLU A 57 2.19 2.83 22.26
N GLY A 58 2.57 2.55 23.51
CA GLY A 58 3.68 3.18 24.21
C GLY A 58 5.00 3.18 23.45
N SER A 59 5.55 4.37 23.26
CA SER A 59 6.98 4.58 23.06
C SER A 59 7.69 4.25 24.37
N GLY A 60 7.84 2.95 24.67
CA GLY A 60 8.84 2.45 25.60
C GLY A 60 10.22 2.65 24.99
N SER A 61 10.74 3.86 25.16
CA SER A 61 12.16 4.15 25.07
C SER A 61 12.82 3.51 26.27
N ASP A 62 13.54 2.40 26.10
CA ASP A 62 14.64 1.97 26.98
C ASP A 62 15.53 0.99 26.21
N GLY A 63 16.77 1.39 25.90
CA GLY A 63 17.71 0.49 25.21
C GLY A 63 19.03 1.12 24.74
N GLN A 64 19.92 1.38 25.69
CA GLN A 64 21.38 1.43 25.57
C GLN A 64 22.05 2.58 24.79
N SER A 65 22.16 3.71 25.49
CA SER A 65 23.35 4.57 25.39
C SER A 65 24.59 3.75 25.77
N VAL A 66 25.45 3.40 24.80
CA VAL A 66 26.81 2.92 25.10
C VAL A 66 27.78 4.06 24.91
N SER A 67 28.44 4.35 26.02
CA SER A 67 29.42 5.40 26.27
C SER A 67 30.52 5.47 25.20
N SER A 68 30.78 6.69 24.76
CA SER A 68 32.00 7.11 24.07
C SER A 68 33.26 6.74 24.87
N ARG A 69 34.15 5.92 24.28
CA ARG A 69 35.62 5.81 24.47
C ARG A 69 36.11 5.04 23.22
N ASP A 70 36.88 5.59 22.30
CA ASP A 70 38.25 6.06 22.51
C ASP A 70 38.60 7.08 21.41
N SER A 71 39.09 8.24 21.83
CA SER A 71 39.76 9.21 20.97
C SER A 71 41.17 8.70 20.65
N LEU A 72 41.70 8.99 19.46
CA LEU A 72 43.05 9.56 19.20
C LEU A 72 43.47 9.49 17.70
N ALA A 73 43.10 10.55 16.96
CA ALA A 73 43.87 11.34 15.96
C ALA A 73 44.59 10.67 14.73
N PRO A 74 45.02 11.42 13.68
CA PRO A 74 44.72 12.80 13.23
C PRO A 74 44.26 12.92 11.74
N SER A 75 43.69 14.07 11.35
CA SER A 75 43.45 14.47 9.93
C SER A 75 44.71 15.17 9.34
N PRO A 76 44.74 15.69 8.09
CA PRO A 76 44.39 15.18 6.76
C PRO A 76 45.60 15.25 5.77
N VAL A 77 45.59 14.53 4.63
CA VAL A 77 46.48 14.84 3.49
C VAL A 77 45.71 14.76 2.16
N PRO A 78 45.63 15.83 1.34
CA PRO A 78 45.08 15.78 -0.01
C PRO A 78 46.21 15.49 -0.99
N ASN A 79 46.34 14.25 -1.43
CA ASN A 79 47.34 13.88 -2.44
C ASN A 79 46.66 13.85 -3.81
N SER A 80 46.81 14.95 -4.53
CA SER A 80 46.58 15.01 -5.98
C SER A 80 47.90 14.66 -6.63
N ASP A 81 48.00 13.47 -7.21
CA ASP A 81 48.95 13.00 -8.25
C ASP A 81 48.68 11.49 -8.33
N GLY A 82 48.23 10.90 -9.43
CA GLY A 82 48.85 10.97 -10.74
C GLY A 82 49.25 9.55 -11.12
N PHE A 83 48.47 8.96 -12.01
CA PHE A 83 48.79 7.80 -12.85
C PHE A 83 48.88 6.38 -12.25
N SER A 84 48.08 5.53 -12.90
CA SER A 84 48.33 4.12 -13.25
C SER A 84 47.93 3.02 -12.26
N ALA A 85 46.87 2.34 -12.71
CA ALA A 85 46.54 0.93 -12.58
C ALA A 85 45.56 0.53 -11.47
N ASP A 86 44.28 0.45 -11.84
CA ASP A 86 43.41 -0.68 -11.46
C ASP A 86 42.30 -0.86 -12.54
N PRO A 87 42.01 -2.10 -13.00
CA PRO A 87 41.03 -2.37 -14.05
C PRO A 87 39.58 -2.46 -13.52
N VAL A 88 38.63 -2.24 -14.44
CA VAL A 88 37.17 -2.51 -14.35
C VAL A 88 36.32 -1.44 -13.66
N LEU A 89 35.67 -0.61 -14.49
CA LEU A 89 34.52 0.22 -14.13
C LEU A 89 33.34 -0.08 -15.06
N LEU A 90 32.14 -0.15 -14.44
CA LEU A 90 30.76 -0.15 -14.98
C LEU A 90 30.05 -1.53 -15.10
N PRO A 91 28.71 -1.62 -14.89
CA PRO A 91 27.96 -1.35 -13.66
C PRO A 91 26.97 -2.51 -13.31
N PRO A 92 26.65 -2.86 -12.04
CA PRO A 92 25.57 -3.80 -11.74
C PRO A 92 24.30 -3.06 -11.25
N SER A 93 23.06 -3.34 -11.65
CA SER A 93 22.49 -4.50 -12.35
C SER A 93 21.25 -4.06 -13.14
N THR A 94 21.28 -4.24 -14.47
CA THR A 94 20.06 -4.40 -15.27
C THR A 94 19.50 -5.80 -14.99
N ILE A 95 18.23 -5.86 -14.61
CA ILE A 95 17.46 -7.09 -14.42
C ILE A 95 17.49 -7.90 -15.73
N PRO A 96 17.93 -9.18 -15.73
CA PRO A 96 17.82 -10.01 -16.92
C PRO A 96 16.35 -10.40 -17.15
N PRO A 97 15.79 -10.26 -18.38
CA PRO A 97 14.49 -10.84 -18.67
C PRO A 97 14.59 -12.37 -18.66
N LYS A 98 13.63 -13.01 -18.00
CA LYS A 98 13.46 -14.47 -17.97
C LYS A 98 13.36 -15.03 -19.41
N PRO A 99 14.11 -16.08 -19.77
CA PRO A 99 13.89 -16.80 -21.02
C PRO A 99 12.69 -17.73 -20.88
N GLY A 100 11.70 -17.59 -21.75
CA GLY A 100 10.70 -18.64 -21.98
C GLY A 100 9.25 -18.17 -21.95
N GLU A 101 8.84 -17.40 -22.96
CA GLU A 101 7.42 -17.29 -23.32
C GLU A 101 7.25 -17.74 -24.79
N PRO A 102 6.54 -18.85 -25.07
CA PRO A 102 6.23 -19.24 -26.43
C PRO A 102 5.11 -18.34 -26.98
N ALA A 103 5.41 -17.63 -28.06
CA ALA A 103 4.48 -16.81 -28.80
C ALA A 103 3.30 -17.64 -29.34
N VAL A 104 2.11 -17.47 -28.75
CA VAL A 104 0.85 -17.90 -29.37
C VAL A 104 0.08 -16.69 -29.90
N ARG A 105 0.12 -16.64 -31.22
CA ARG A 105 -0.43 -15.70 -32.19
C ARG A 105 -1.96 -15.60 -32.14
N ALA A 106 -2.44 -14.34 -32.07
CA ALA A 106 -3.73 -13.83 -32.59
C ALA A 106 -5.00 -14.31 -31.84
N LYS A 107 -6.12 -13.57 -31.80
CA LYS A 107 -6.76 -12.70 -32.81
C LYS A 107 -7.69 -11.70 -32.09
N SER A 108 -7.78 -10.47 -32.61
CA SER A 108 -8.77 -9.47 -32.22
C SER A 108 -10.20 -9.96 -32.48
N ASN A 109 -11.11 -9.72 -31.53
CA ASN A 109 -12.54 -9.85 -31.76
C ASN A 109 -13.15 -8.45 -31.82
N SER A 110 -13.41 -7.94 -33.03
CA SER A 110 -14.22 -6.75 -33.28
C SER A 110 -15.63 -7.22 -33.63
N ILE A 111 -16.59 -7.04 -32.72
CA ILE A 111 -17.99 -7.37 -32.94
C ILE A 111 -18.69 -6.08 -33.39
N SER A 112 -18.62 -5.79 -34.68
CA SER A 112 -19.38 -4.66 -35.28
C SER A 112 -20.06 -5.03 -36.59
N GLU A 113 -20.10 -6.31 -36.97
CA GLU A 113 -20.77 -6.76 -38.21
C GLU A 113 -21.68 -7.98 -37.96
N GLN A 114 -22.64 -7.86 -37.05
CA GLN A 114 -23.82 -8.74 -37.01
C GLN A 114 -25.10 -7.89 -36.88
N LEU A 115 -25.28 -7.01 -37.87
CA LEU A 115 -26.54 -6.36 -38.21
C LEU A 115 -26.74 -6.55 -39.73
N ALA A 116 -27.47 -7.60 -40.09
CA ALA A 116 -28.24 -7.76 -41.32
C ALA A 116 -29.16 -8.97 -41.15
#